data_AF-Q5C0M0-F1
#
_entry.id   AF-Q5C0M0-F1
#
_cell.length_a   1.000
_cell.length_b   1.000
_cell.length_c   1.000
_cell.angle_alpha   90.00
_cell.angle_beta   90.00
_cell.angle_gamma   90.00
#
_symmetry.space_group_name_H-M   'P 1'
#
loop_
_entity.id
_entity.type
_entity.pdbx_description
1 polymer ?
#
loop_
_entity_poly.entity_id
_entity_poly.type
_entity_poly.pdbx_seq_one_letter_code
_entity_poly.pdbx_strand_id
1 'polypeptide(L)'
;MEGDSRKDGVYPVDCDTSSALFKGLLKQEHVLFTHGDHCVSTATGFKVIARSGPNIAGIANDEKQLYGVQFHPEVDLSKCGLKILKNFLFGICNLKGDFKMSDRVEVCISKIRESVGANKILILLSGGVDSTVCAALLSKTLDPSQIIAVHIDNGFLRKDESSKVIESLKSLGIKVHLINAGLRFLSGTTMLHVDLVTEA
;
A
#
# COMPACT_ATOMS: atom_id res chain seq x y z
N MET A 1 -5.81 31.65 19.09
CA MET A 1 -5.40 31.59 17.68
C MET A 1 -6.69 31.65 16.86
N GLU A 2 -6.85 32.62 15.98
CA GLU A 2 -7.94 32.59 14.99
C GLU A 2 -7.67 31.38 14.08
N GLY A 3 -8.56 30.38 14.08
CA GLY A 3 -8.28 29.14 13.34
C GLY A 3 -8.79 27.84 13.98
N ASP A 4 -9.19 27.86 15.25
CA ASP A 4 -9.49 26.62 15.99
C ASP A 4 -10.97 26.22 15.85
N SER A 5 -11.27 25.41 14.84
CA SER A 5 -12.58 24.78 14.67
C SER A 5 -12.39 23.45 13.96
N ARG A 6 -12.24 22.39 14.76
CA ARG A 6 -12.00 21.05 14.23
C ARG A 6 -13.19 20.55 13.43
N LYS A 7 -12.94 20.17 12.18
CA LYS A 7 -13.91 19.49 11.32
C LYS A 7 -13.43 18.07 11.07
N ASP A 8 -14.10 17.12 11.71
CA ASP A 8 -13.91 15.69 11.47
C ASP A 8 -15.19 15.14 10.83
N GLY A 9 -15.12 14.81 9.54
CA GLY A 9 -16.28 14.24 8.83
C GLY A 9 -16.38 14.63 7.37
N VAL A 10 -17.46 14.15 6.75
CA VAL A 10 -17.74 14.38 5.34
C VAL A 10 -18.57 15.65 5.18
N TYR A 11 -18.05 16.61 4.42
CA TYR A 11 -18.70 17.90 4.20
C TYR A 11 -18.76 18.24 2.71
N PRO A 12 -19.77 19.03 2.28
CA PRO A 12 -19.78 19.59 0.95
C PRO A 12 -18.68 20.65 0.80
N VAL A 13 -18.02 20.63 -0.35
CA VAL A 13 -17.00 21.59 -0.77
C VAL A 13 -17.32 22.09 -2.16
N ASP A 14 -17.41 23.41 -2.28
CA ASP A 14 -17.54 24.08 -3.57
C ASP A 14 -16.16 24.20 -4.21
N CYS A 15 -15.98 23.55 -5.36
CA CYS A 15 -14.72 23.46 -6.11
C CYS A 15 -14.75 24.38 -7.34
N ASP A 16 -13.67 25.12 -7.55
CA ASP A 16 -13.41 25.86 -8.79
C ASP A 16 -12.98 24.88 -9.88
N THR A 17 -13.94 24.48 -10.72
CA THR A 17 -13.72 23.52 -11.81
C THR A 17 -12.86 24.07 -12.95
N SER A 18 -12.52 25.36 -12.94
CA SER A 18 -11.53 25.95 -13.85
C SER A 18 -10.08 25.68 -13.41
N SER A 19 -9.87 25.36 -12.13
CA SER A 19 -8.57 24.93 -11.61
C SER A 19 -8.13 23.60 -12.24
N ALA A 20 -6.86 23.51 -12.63
CA ALA A 20 -6.29 22.29 -13.17
C ALA A 20 -6.49 21.07 -12.24
N LEU A 21 -6.43 21.29 -10.92
CA LEU A 21 -6.59 20.26 -9.91
C LEU A 21 -8.02 19.67 -9.89
N PHE A 22 -9.05 20.49 -10.14
CA PHE A 22 -10.47 20.11 -10.07
C PHE A 22 -11.12 19.93 -11.43
N LYS A 23 -10.31 19.81 -12.49
CA LYS A 23 -10.79 19.61 -13.86
C LYS A 23 -11.74 18.42 -13.94
N GLY A 24 -12.95 18.67 -14.44
CA GLY A 24 -14.00 17.69 -14.65
C GLY A 24 -14.72 17.21 -13.37
N LEU A 25 -14.45 17.81 -12.21
CA LEU A 25 -15.29 17.61 -11.03
C LEU A 25 -16.61 18.39 -11.15
N LEU A 26 -17.55 18.09 -10.26
CA LEU A 26 -18.72 18.92 -10.06
C LEU A 26 -18.33 20.19 -9.31
N LYS A 27 -19.17 21.23 -9.41
CA LYS A 27 -19.00 22.45 -8.63
C LYS A 27 -19.08 22.19 -7.13
N GLN A 28 -19.80 21.16 -6.71
CA GLN A 28 -19.90 20.76 -5.31
C GLN A 28 -19.60 19.27 -5.17
N GLU A 29 -18.66 18.94 -4.30
CA GLU A 29 -18.19 17.58 -4.02
C GLU A 29 -18.27 17.29 -2.52
N HIS A 30 -18.30 16.01 -2.15
CA HIS A 30 -18.25 15.59 -0.74
C HIS A 30 -16.88 15.01 -0.42
N VAL A 31 -16.24 15.54 0.62
CA VAL A 31 -14.85 15.20 0.99
C VAL A 31 -14.69 15.08 2.50
N LEU A 32 -13.72 14.28 2.93
CA LEU A 32 -13.37 14.06 4.33
C LEU A 32 -12.39 15.12 4.85
N PHE A 33 -12.81 15.91 5.83
CA PHE A 33 -11.95 16.75 6.65
C PHE A 33 -11.53 16.01 7.93
N THR A 34 -10.30 16.23 8.40
CA THR A 34 -9.76 15.68 9.65
C THR A 34 -8.86 16.69 10.39
N HIS A 35 -9.00 17.99 10.07
CA HIS A 35 -8.07 19.02 10.55
C HIS A 35 -8.71 19.88 11.65
N GLY A 36 -7.89 20.21 12.65
CA GLY A 36 -8.20 21.18 13.71
C GLY A 36 -8.07 22.62 13.21
N ASP A 37 -6.95 22.89 12.52
CA ASP A 37 -6.63 24.19 11.96
C ASP A 37 -7.28 24.40 10.60
N HIS A 38 -7.63 25.64 10.29
CA HIS A 38 -8.10 26.04 8.97
C HIS A 38 -7.37 27.26 8.42
N CYS A 39 -7.29 27.34 7.09
CA CYS A 39 -6.70 28.47 6.40
C CYS A 39 -7.64 29.69 6.46
N VAL A 40 -7.20 30.75 7.15
CA VAL A 40 -7.93 32.04 7.27
C VAL A 40 -7.70 32.93 6.05
N SER A 41 -6.48 32.95 5.51
CA SER A 41 -6.12 33.73 4.32
C SER A 41 -5.06 33.02 3.49
N THR A 42 -5.03 33.28 2.18
CA THR A 42 -4.05 32.67 1.27
C THR A 42 -2.75 33.48 1.25
N ALA A 43 -1.63 32.79 1.14
CA ALA A 43 -0.33 33.45 0.90
C ALA A 43 -0.32 34.21 -0.44
N THR A 44 0.56 35.22 -0.56
CA THR A 44 0.72 35.98 -1.81
C THR A 44 1.01 35.06 -2.99
N GLY A 45 0.28 35.26 -4.09
CA GLY A 45 0.38 34.45 -5.31
C GLY A 45 -0.42 33.14 -5.27
N PHE A 46 -1.10 32.82 -4.17
CA PHE A 46 -2.10 31.75 -4.14
C PHE A 46 -3.50 32.30 -4.36
N LYS A 47 -4.33 31.52 -5.06
CA LYS A 47 -5.77 31.74 -5.20
C LYS A 47 -6.54 30.65 -4.47
N VAL A 48 -7.74 30.99 -3.97
CA VAL A 48 -8.66 30.01 -3.40
C VAL A 48 -9.34 29.25 -4.54
N ILE A 49 -9.23 27.92 -4.53
CA ILE A 49 -9.82 27.04 -5.54
C ILE A 49 -10.91 26.13 -4.97
N ALA A 50 -11.09 26.09 -3.65
CA ALA A 50 -12.21 25.38 -3.03
C ALA A 50 -12.63 26.00 -1.70
N ARG A 51 -13.92 25.91 -1.35
CA ARG A 51 -14.48 26.40 -0.09
C ARG A 51 -15.49 25.44 0.53
N SER A 52 -15.55 25.40 1.86
CA SER A 52 -16.61 24.73 2.62
C SER A 52 -17.29 25.74 3.55
N GLY A 53 -18.35 26.38 3.04
CA GLY A 53 -18.93 27.56 3.67
C GLY A 53 -17.90 28.70 3.74
N PRO A 54 -17.61 29.27 4.93
CA PRO A 54 -16.63 30.35 5.06
C PRO A 54 -15.17 29.87 4.92
N ASN A 55 -14.91 28.57 5.11
CA ASN A 55 -13.55 28.05 5.21
C ASN A 55 -12.91 27.84 3.84
N ILE A 56 -11.64 28.19 3.72
CA ILE A 56 -10.82 27.86 2.55
C ILE A 56 -10.50 26.36 2.61
N ALA A 57 -10.96 25.61 1.61
CA ALA A 57 -10.79 24.17 1.51
C ALA A 57 -9.73 23.76 0.47
N GLY A 58 -9.31 24.69 -0.39
CA GLY A 58 -8.23 24.46 -1.33
C GLY A 58 -7.62 25.74 -1.88
N ILE A 59 -6.33 25.69 -2.16
CA ILE A 59 -5.51 26.80 -2.67
C ILE A 59 -4.63 26.32 -3.82
N ALA A 60 -4.32 27.23 -4.74
CA ALA A 60 -3.41 26.95 -5.85
C ALA A 60 -2.51 28.14 -6.16
N ASN A 61 -1.27 27.83 -6.54
CA ASN A 61 -0.37 28.73 -7.26
C ASN A 61 0.02 28.00 -8.55
N ASP A 62 -0.63 28.36 -9.66
CA ASP A 62 -0.45 27.66 -10.94
C ASP A 62 0.95 27.92 -11.55
N GLU A 63 1.54 29.09 -11.30
CA GLU A 63 2.90 29.42 -11.78
C GLU A 63 3.95 28.51 -11.17
N LYS A 64 3.82 28.21 -9.87
CA LYS A 64 4.72 27.32 -9.13
C LYS A 64 4.25 25.86 -9.12
N GLN A 65 3.10 25.58 -9.72
CA GLN A 65 2.41 24.29 -9.66
C GLN A 65 2.22 23.76 -8.23
N LEU A 66 1.96 24.66 -7.27
CA LEU A 66 1.73 24.31 -5.87
C LEU A 66 0.23 24.28 -5.59
N TYR A 67 -0.24 23.16 -5.04
CA TYR A 67 -1.65 22.92 -4.75
C TYR A 67 -1.80 22.43 -3.32
N GLY A 68 -2.78 22.97 -2.60
CA GLY A 68 -3.12 22.56 -1.24
C GLY A 68 -4.62 22.30 -1.13
N VAL A 69 -4.98 21.25 -0.40
CA VAL A 69 -6.36 20.94 -0.02
C VAL A 69 -6.42 20.68 1.48
N GLN A 70 -7.53 21.05 2.12
CA GLN A 70 -7.77 20.87 3.55
C GLN A 70 -8.58 19.57 3.83
N PHE A 71 -8.56 18.63 2.90
CA PHE A 71 -9.29 17.38 2.98
C PHE A 71 -8.43 16.27 2.39
N HIS A 72 -8.80 15.01 2.64
CA HIS A 72 -8.05 13.84 2.19
C HIS A 72 -8.59 13.30 0.87
N PRO A 73 -7.94 13.54 -0.29
CA PRO A 73 -8.37 12.97 -1.58
C PRO A 73 -8.01 11.48 -1.74
N GLU A 74 -7.23 10.89 -0.85
CA GLU A 74 -6.77 9.50 -0.92
C GLU A 74 -7.75 8.49 -0.31
N VAL A 75 -8.73 8.95 0.47
CA VAL A 75 -9.69 8.09 1.18
C VAL A 75 -11.00 7.93 0.42
N ASP A 76 -11.63 6.76 0.57
CA ASP A 76 -12.90 6.42 -0.10
C ASP A 76 -14.06 7.37 0.23
N LEU A 77 -14.01 8.00 1.40
CA LEU A 77 -15.01 8.97 1.84
C LEU A 77 -15.00 10.26 1.01
N SER A 78 -13.90 10.53 0.29
CA SER A 78 -13.79 11.61 -0.69
C SER A 78 -13.96 11.03 -2.10
N LYS A 79 -15.22 10.90 -2.57
CA LYS A 79 -15.53 10.22 -3.85
C LYS A 79 -14.82 10.83 -5.07
N CYS A 80 -14.57 12.14 -5.06
CA CYS A 80 -13.85 12.85 -6.12
C CYS A 80 -12.32 12.72 -6.01
N GLY A 81 -11.82 12.17 -4.90
CA GLY A 81 -10.42 12.17 -4.51
C GLY A 81 -9.48 11.50 -5.52
N LEU A 82 -9.85 10.34 -6.05
CA LEU A 82 -9.08 9.66 -7.10
C LEU A 82 -8.90 10.54 -8.34
N LYS A 83 -9.92 11.33 -8.70
CA LYS A 83 -9.88 12.23 -9.86
C LYS A 83 -8.99 13.45 -9.59
N ILE A 84 -9.00 13.98 -8.36
CA ILE A 84 -8.07 15.01 -7.90
C ILE A 84 -6.62 14.52 -8.02
N LEU A 85 -6.32 13.33 -7.48
CA LEU A 85 -5.00 12.72 -7.55
C LEU A 85 -4.58 12.47 -9.00
N LYS A 86 -5.51 12.02 -9.87
CA LYS A 86 -5.26 11.85 -11.29
C LYS A 86 -4.94 13.16 -12.00
N ASN A 87 -5.70 14.22 -11.73
CA ASN A 87 -5.44 15.56 -12.29
C ASN A 87 -4.06 16.08 -11.85
N PHE A 88 -3.68 15.87 -10.59
CA PHE A 88 -2.36 16.23 -10.09
C PHE A 88 -1.25 15.43 -10.77
N LEU A 89 -1.29 14.10 -10.72
CA LEU A 89 -0.22 13.24 -11.23
C LEU A 89 -0.05 13.36 -12.76
N PHE A 90 -1.14 13.33 -13.51
CA PHE A 90 -1.09 13.24 -14.98
C PHE A 90 -1.31 14.59 -15.66
N GLY A 91 -2.14 15.46 -15.10
CA GLY A 91 -2.44 16.76 -15.68
C GLY A 91 -1.41 17.83 -15.31
N ILE A 92 -0.99 17.88 -14.05
CA ILE A 92 -0.09 18.92 -13.52
C ILE A 92 1.37 18.45 -13.56
N CYS A 93 1.68 17.29 -12.98
CA CYS A 93 3.04 16.74 -12.97
C CYS A 93 3.44 16.05 -14.28
N ASN A 94 2.49 15.84 -15.20
CA ASN A 94 2.71 15.20 -16.50
C ASN A 94 3.40 13.82 -16.41
N LEU A 95 3.07 13.04 -15.37
CA LEU A 95 3.58 11.67 -15.23
C LEU A 95 3.00 10.77 -16.32
N LYS A 96 3.76 9.78 -16.77
CA LYS A 96 3.37 8.88 -17.88
C LYS A 96 2.47 7.72 -17.45
N GLY A 97 2.47 7.35 -16.16
CA GLY A 97 1.76 6.16 -15.68
C GLY A 97 2.41 4.86 -16.13
N ASP A 98 3.73 4.85 -16.21
CA ASP A 98 4.59 3.71 -16.56
C ASP A 98 4.86 2.78 -15.37
N PHE A 99 4.32 3.08 -14.18
CA PHE A 99 4.35 2.17 -13.04
C PHE A 99 3.33 1.03 -13.21
N LYS A 100 3.65 0.07 -14.07
CA LYS A 100 2.81 -1.09 -14.38
C LYS A 100 3.36 -2.37 -13.72
N MET A 101 2.44 -3.24 -13.29
CA MET A 101 2.83 -4.51 -12.67
C MET A 101 3.57 -5.45 -13.62
N SER A 102 3.24 -5.46 -14.92
CA SER A 102 3.95 -6.25 -15.94
C SER A 102 5.44 -5.93 -15.95
N ASP A 103 5.77 -4.64 -15.94
CA ASP A 103 7.13 -4.14 -16.06
C ASP A 103 7.93 -4.49 -14.80
N ARG A 104 7.25 -4.50 -13.65
CA ARG A 104 7.85 -4.91 -12.38
C ARG A 104 8.12 -6.41 -12.28
N VAL A 105 7.27 -7.25 -12.85
CA VAL A 105 7.50 -8.71 -12.87
C VAL A 105 8.79 -8.99 -13.63
N GLU A 106 8.95 -8.43 -14.83
CA GLU A 106 10.17 -8.62 -15.63
C GLU A 106 11.42 -8.06 -14.94
N VAL A 107 11.33 -6.87 -14.35
CA VAL A 107 12.44 -6.29 -13.57
C VAL A 107 12.79 -7.19 -12.37
N CYS A 108 11.81 -7.77 -11.69
CA CYS A 108 12.04 -8.66 -10.56
C CYS A 108 12.67 -9.98 -11.00
N ILE A 109 12.18 -10.59 -12.09
CA ILE A 109 12.77 -11.79 -12.71
C ILE A 109 14.24 -11.56 -13.05
N SER A 110 14.55 -10.43 -13.70
CA SER A 110 15.94 -10.06 -14.05
C SER A 110 16.82 -9.96 -12.80
N LYS A 111 16.37 -9.22 -11.77
CA LYS A 111 17.09 -9.07 -10.51
C LYS A 111 17.32 -10.39 -9.78
N ILE A 112 16.32 -11.27 -9.77
CA ILE A 112 16.43 -12.60 -9.17
C ILE A 112 17.48 -13.42 -9.93
N ARG A 113 17.47 -13.43 -11.27
CA ARG A 113 18.48 -14.17 -12.06
C ARG A 113 19.89 -13.65 -11.82
N GLU A 114 20.07 -12.33 -11.79
CA GLU A 114 21.37 -11.69 -11.53
C GLU A 114 21.87 -12.03 -10.12
N SER A 115 21.00 -11.92 -9.12
CA SER A 115 21.37 -12.12 -7.71
C SER A 115 21.62 -13.60 -7.38
N VAL A 116 20.82 -14.50 -7.94
CA VAL A 116 20.91 -15.94 -7.65
C VAL A 116 21.99 -16.61 -8.50
N GLY A 117 22.10 -16.24 -9.77
CA GLY A 117 22.98 -16.90 -10.72
C GLY A 117 22.73 -18.40 -10.78
N ALA A 118 23.78 -19.19 -10.59
CA ALA A 118 23.72 -20.66 -10.57
C ALA A 118 23.47 -21.25 -9.16
N ASN A 119 23.29 -20.42 -8.13
CA ASN A 119 23.12 -20.89 -6.76
C ASN A 119 21.75 -21.52 -6.53
N LYS A 120 21.66 -22.33 -5.48
CA LYS A 120 20.38 -22.79 -4.95
C LYS A 120 19.81 -21.79 -3.95
N ILE A 121 18.48 -21.73 -3.88
CA ILE A 121 17.75 -20.92 -2.93
C ILE A 121 16.91 -21.79 -2.01
N LEU A 122 16.81 -21.38 -0.76
CA LEU A 122 15.91 -21.97 0.22
C LEU A 122 14.75 -21.01 0.46
N ILE A 123 13.52 -21.49 0.34
CA ILE A 123 12.32 -20.74 0.68
C ILE A 123 11.50 -21.51 1.73
N LEU A 124 11.18 -20.83 2.82
CA LEU A 124 10.28 -21.32 3.85
C LEU A 124 8.86 -20.86 3.52
N LEU A 125 8.00 -21.80 3.19
CA LEU A 125 6.61 -21.59 2.81
C LEU A 125 5.74 -21.59 4.06
N SER A 126 5.07 -20.47 4.37
CA SER A 126 4.11 -20.41 5.47
C SER A 126 2.71 -20.84 5.07
N GLY A 127 2.41 -20.82 3.76
CA GLY A 127 1.05 -20.96 3.22
C GLY A 127 0.34 -19.62 3.03
N GLY A 128 0.92 -18.52 3.52
CA GLY A 128 0.44 -17.17 3.24
C GLY A 128 0.66 -16.76 1.78
N VAL A 129 -0.12 -15.77 1.34
CA VAL A 129 -0.09 -15.24 -0.04
C VAL A 129 1.32 -14.80 -0.44
N ASP A 130 2.04 -14.08 0.41
CA ASP A 130 3.37 -13.55 0.10
C ASP A 130 4.38 -14.67 -0.21
N SER A 131 4.47 -15.67 0.67
CA SER A 131 5.39 -16.81 0.47
C SER A 131 5.03 -17.63 -0.76
N THR A 132 3.74 -17.75 -1.07
CA THR A 132 3.23 -18.50 -2.23
C THR A 132 3.51 -17.75 -3.53
N VAL A 133 3.30 -16.43 -3.57
CA VAL A 133 3.63 -15.58 -4.73
C VAL A 133 5.14 -15.54 -4.94
N CYS A 134 5.93 -15.45 -3.88
CA CYS A 134 7.39 -15.54 -3.96
C CYS A 134 7.82 -16.87 -4.60
N ALA A 135 7.30 -18.00 -4.12
CA ALA A 135 7.58 -19.32 -4.71
C ALA A 135 7.18 -19.41 -6.18
N ALA A 136 6.00 -18.89 -6.54
CA ALA A 136 5.52 -18.86 -7.92
C ALA A 136 6.44 -18.02 -8.82
N LEU A 137 6.92 -16.88 -8.34
CA LEU A 137 7.86 -16.03 -9.08
C LEU A 137 9.20 -16.72 -9.27
N LEU A 138 9.72 -17.38 -8.24
CA LEU A 138 10.96 -18.15 -8.31
C LEU A 138 10.86 -19.30 -9.32
N SER A 139 9.74 -20.03 -9.33
CA SER A 139 9.50 -21.11 -10.31
C SER A 139 9.45 -20.61 -11.75
N LYS A 140 8.91 -19.41 -11.99
CA LYS A 140 8.95 -18.78 -13.32
C LYS A 140 10.35 -18.31 -13.73
N THR A 141 11.26 -18.15 -12.78
CA THR A 141 12.53 -17.44 -12.97
C THR A 141 13.73 -18.38 -13.07
N LEU A 142 13.78 -19.38 -12.21
CA LEU A 142 14.92 -20.25 -11.95
C LEU A 142 14.63 -21.69 -12.38
N ASP A 143 15.68 -22.48 -12.55
CA ASP A 143 15.51 -23.91 -12.76
C ASP A 143 14.92 -24.57 -11.49
N PRO A 144 13.95 -25.51 -11.60
CA PRO A 144 13.36 -26.18 -10.44
C PRO A 144 14.38 -26.84 -9.50
N SER A 145 15.54 -27.27 -10.01
CA SER A 145 16.62 -27.86 -9.19
C SER A 145 17.35 -26.85 -8.31
N GLN A 146 17.21 -25.54 -8.59
CA GLN A 146 17.72 -24.45 -7.77
C GLN A 146 16.81 -24.13 -6.59
N ILE A 147 15.54 -24.55 -6.62
CA ILE A 147 14.53 -24.16 -5.63
C ILE A 147 14.36 -25.26 -4.58
N ILE A 148 14.78 -24.97 -3.35
CA ILE A 148 14.52 -25.80 -2.17
C ILE A 148 13.36 -25.17 -1.42
N ALA A 149 12.15 -25.71 -1.59
CA ALA A 149 10.97 -25.21 -0.93
C ALA A 149 10.61 -26.09 0.28
N VAL A 150 10.53 -25.50 1.47
CA VAL A 150 10.21 -26.22 2.72
C VAL A 150 8.94 -25.62 3.32
N HIS A 151 7.95 -26.45 3.59
CA HIS A 151 6.74 -26.07 4.33
C HIS A 151 6.73 -26.80 5.67
N ILE A 152 6.73 -26.05 6.78
CA ILE A 152 6.69 -26.61 8.12
C ILE A 152 5.26 -26.51 8.63
N ASP A 153 4.59 -27.64 8.74
CA ASP A 153 3.30 -27.73 9.40
C ASP A 153 3.54 -27.82 10.91
N ASN A 154 3.27 -26.71 11.61
CA ASN A 154 3.45 -26.60 13.05
C ASN A 154 2.26 -27.14 13.86
N GLY A 155 1.23 -27.69 13.21
CA GLY A 155 0.03 -28.21 13.87
C GLY A 155 -1.03 -27.17 14.24
N PHE A 156 -0.81 -25.89 13.93
CA PHE A 156 -1.73 -24.78 14.23
C PHE A 156 -2.27 -24.08 12.97
N LEU A 157 -2.15 -24.73 11.81
CA LEU A 157 -2.69 -24.25 10.54
C LEU A 157 -4.20 -24.54 10.45
N ARG A 158 -4.90 -23.87 9.53
CA ARG A 158 -6.33 -24.15 9.29
C ARG A 158 -6.51 -25.54 8.68
N LYS A 159 -7.73 -26.06 8.81
CA LYS A 159 -8.10 -27.36 8.26
C LYS A 159 -7.71 -27.47 6.78
N ASP A 160 -6.90 -28.49 6.48
CA ASP A 160 -6.38 -28.84 5.15
C ASP A 160 -5.51 -27.76 4.48
N GLU A 161 -5.01 -26.77 5.22
CA GLU A 161 -4.22 -25.66 4.66
C GLU A 161 -2.89 -26.15 4.06
N SER A 162 -2.12 -26.97 4.79
CA SER A 162 -0.85 -27.54 4.31
C SER A 162 -1.02 -28.31 3.01
N SER A 163 -2.07 -29.13 2.92
CA SER A 163 -2.38 -29.93 1.72
C SER A 163 -2.68 -29.03 0.52
N LYS A 164 -3.50 -27.98 0.70
CA LYS A 164 -3.85 -27.03 -0.37
C LYS A 164 -2.64 -26.23 -0.86
N VAL A 165 -1.76 -25.83 0.05
CA VAL A 165 -0.52 -25.11 -0.29
C VAL A 165 0.40 -25.99 -1.15
N ILE A 166 0.60 -27.25 -0.74
CA ILE A 166 1.45 -28.20 -1.48
C ILE A 166 0.86 -28.50 -2.86
N GLU A 167 -0.46 -28.73 -2.95
CA GLU A 167 -1.13 -28.99 -4.22
C GLU A 167 -1.00 -27.82 -5.19
N SER A 168 -1.23 -26.60 -4.70
CA SER A 168 -1.11 -25.36 -5.49
C SER A 168 0.31 -25.18 -6.03
N LEU A 169 1.33 -25.35 -5.20
CA LEU A 169 2.73 -25.17 -5.61
C LEU A 169 3.25 -26.32 -6.49
N LYS A 170 2.73 -27.53 -6.29
CA LYS A 170 3.04 -28.67 -7.15
C LYS A 170 2.55 -28.44 -8.59
N SER A 171 1.39 -27.80 -8.77
CA SER A 171 0.90 -27.40 -10.10
C SER A 171 1.84 -26.43 -10.84
N LEU A 172 2.68 -25.71 -10.09
CA LEU A 172 3.71 -24.80 -10.60
C LEU A 172 5.08 -25.47 -10.77
N GLY A 173 5.17 -26.81 -10.67
CA GLY A 173 6.42 -27.56 -10.82
C GLY A 173 7.36 -27.47 -9.61
N ILE A 174 6.92 -26.87 -8.49
CA ILE A 174 7.75 -26.73 -7.30
C ILE A 174 7.61 -27.98 -6.43
N LYS A 175 8.74 -28.65 -6.15
CA LYS A 175 8.77 -29.74 -5.19
C LYS A 175 8.86 -29.19 -3.77
N VAL A 176 7.76 -29.30 -3.02
CA VAL A 176 7.69 -28.85 -1.62
C VAL A 176 8.07 -29.97 -0.66
N HIS A 177 9.01 -29.70 0.23
CA HIS A 177 9.36 -30.54 1.36
C HIS A 177 8.44 -30.21 2.54
N LEU A 178 7.42 -31.03 2.75
CA LEU A 178 6.55 -30.92 3.92
C LEU A 178 7.25 -31.51 5.15
N ILE A 179 7.34 -30.73 6.22
CA ILE A 179 7.78 -31.16 7.55
C ILE A 179 6.58 -31.13 8.48
N ASN A 180 6.09 -32.30 8.87
CA ASN A 180 5.07 -32.40 9.92
C ASN A 180 5.75 -32.25 11.29
N ALA A 181 5.62 -31.08 11.89
CA ALA A 181 6.23 -30.71 13.15
C ALA A 181 5.18 -30.46 14.26
N GLY A 182 3.91 -30.81 14.06
CA GLY A 182 2.84 -30.52 15.01
C GLY A 182 3.15 -30.93 16.45
N LEU A 183 3.60 -32.16 16.66
CA LEU A 183 3.99 -32.65 17.99
C LEU A 183 5.21 -31.91 18.57
N ARG A 184 6.16 -31.51 17.72
CA ARG A 184 7.37 -30.78 18.14
C ARG A 184 7.03 -29.37 18.59
N PHE A 185 6.08 -28.71 17.93
CA PHE A 185 5.60 -27.40 18.35
C PHE A 185 4.71 -27.50 19.59
N LEU A 186 3.86 -28.53 19.68
CA LEU A 186 3.00 -28.76 20.85
C LEU A 186 3.80 -29.03 22.13
N SER A 187 4.92 -29.74 22.02
CA SER A 187 5.85 -29.99 23.13
C SER A 187 7.00 -28.97 23.20
N GLY A 188 6.96 -27.92 22.37
CA GLY A 188 8.00 -26.92 22.28
C GLY A 188 8.05 -26.05 23.53
N THR A 189 9.26 -25.78 24.02
CA THR A 189 9.50 -24.86 25.14
C THR A 189 10.60 -23.88 24.77
N THR A 190 10.60 -22.71 25.41
CA THR A 190 11.65 -21.70 25.26
C THR A 190 11.90 -21.00 26.59
N MET A 191 13.07 -20.37 26.72
CA MET A 191 13.39 -19.52 27.87
C MET A 191 12.90 -18.10 27.59
N LEU A 192 12.12 -17.53 28.51
CA LEU A 192 11.77 -16.11 28.48
C LEU A 192 12.68 -15.37 29.46
N HIS A 193 13.40 -14.37 28.97
CA HIS A 193 14.15 -13.46 29.84
C HIS A 193 13.19 -12.33 30.24
N VAL A 194 12.95 -12.21 31.54
CA VAL A 194 12.11 -11.16 32.12
C VAL A 194 13.01 -10.25 32.92
N ASP A 195 13.17 -9.01 32.47
CA ASP A 195 13.88 -8.00 33.22
C ASP A 195 13.05 -7.62 34.45
N LEU A 196 13.59 -7.90 35.64
CA LEU A 196 12.97 -7.48 36.89
C LEU A 196 13.32 -6.00 37.11
N VAL A 197 12.36 -5.12 36.85
CA VAL A 197 12.43 -3.74 37.34
C VAL A 197 12.09 -3.79 38.82
N THR A 198 13.11 -3.81 39.67
CA THR A 198 12.94 -3.56 41.11
C THR A 198 12.90 -2.05 41.34
N GLU A 199 11.76 -1.51 41.74
CA GLU A 199 11.68 -0.15 42.29
C GLU A 199 12.53 -0.09 43.57
N ALA A 200 13.43 0.88 43.65
CA ALA A 200 14.24 1.20 44.83
C ALA A 200 13.61 2.36 45.61
#